data_AF-A0A7K9X6S3-F1
#
_entry.id   AF-A0A7K9X6S3-F1
#
_cell.length_a   1.000
_cell.length_b   1.000
_cell.length_c   1.000
_cell.angle_alpha   90.00
_cell.angle_beta   90.00
_cell.angle_gamma   90.00
#
_symmetry.space_group_name_H-M   'P 1'
#
loop_
_entity.id
_entity.type
_entity.pdbx_description
1 polymer ?
#
loop_
_entity_poly.entity_id
_entity_poly.type
_entity_poly.pdbx_seq_one_letter_code
_entity_poly.pdbx_strand_id
1 'polypeptide(L)'
;EEISANISNFGIHGLIIIGGFEAFTGSLELLEGRAKYEELCIPLCVIPATVSNNVPGSDFSIGTDTALNTITITCWGTCSRYRPPPPPHPPGTGRGRRLGDPRLGLLPVHPVTLLAQGGTPTPFDRNFGTKMGAKAVAWITGKIKEGLRHGRIFANTDDSACLLGMRKRSLVFQPITELKEQTDFEHRIPKEQWWLKLRPILKILAKYNIELDTSEKAHLEHITRK
;
A
#
# COMPACT_ATOMS: atom_id res chain seq x y z
N GLU A 1 -26.94 -5.21 -10.95
CA GLU A 1 -28.19 -5.92 -10.64
C GLU A 1 -27.98 -7.09 -9.68
N GLU A 2 -27.26 -8.14 -10.07
CA GLU A 2 -27.05 -9.34 -9.23
C GLU A 2 -26.45 -9.04 -7.85
N ILE A 3 -25.47 -8.13 -7.77
CA ILE A 3 -24.89 -7.68 -6.49
C ILE A 3 -25.96 -7.08 -5.58
N SER A 4 -26.88 -6.29 -6.13
CA SER A 4 -27.98 -5.68 -5.38
C SER A 4 -28.93 -6.74 -4.83
N ALA A 5 -29.31 -7.70 -5.69
CA ALA A 5 -30.16 -8.81 -5.31
C ALA A 5 -29.52 -9.63 -4.18
N ASN A 6 -28.21 -9.89 -4.24
CA ASN A 6 -27.50 -10.61 -3.19
C ASN A 6 -27.47 -9.83 -1.87
N ILE A 7 -27.25 -8.51 -1.90
CA ILE A 7 -27.30 -7.67 -0.69
C ILE A 7 -28.66 -7.78 0.00
N SER A 8 -29.75 -7.76 -0.77
CA SER A 8 -31.10 -7.94 -0.24
C SER A 8 -31.33 -9.36 0.30
N ASN A 9 -31.01 -10.38 -0.50
CA ASN A 9 -31.25 -11.79 -0.17
C ASN A 9 -30.55 -12.23 1.12
N PHE A 10 -29.34 -11.73 1.37
CA PHE A 10 -28.55 -12.05 2.57
C PHE A 10 -28.74 -11.05 3.71
N GLY A 11 -29.57 -10.01 3.54
CA GLY A 11 -29.77 -8.98 4.56
C GLY A 11 -28.48 -8.26 4.94
N ILE A 12 -27.67 -7.88 3.94
CA ILE A 12 -26.38 -7.21 4.15
C ILE A 12 -26.63 -5.73 4.43
N HIS A 13 -26.20 -5.30 5.62
CA HIS A 13 -26.46 -3.97 6.16
C HIS A 13 -25.26 -3.01 6.05
N GLY A 14 -24.09 -3.53 5.69
CA GLY A 14 -22.86 -2.75 5.53
C GLY A 14 -21.79 -3.61 4.87
N LEU A 15 -20.86 -2.96 4.16
CA LEU A 15 -19.86 -3.62 3.34
C LEU A 15 -18.45 -3.13 3.67
N ILE A 16 -17.56 -4.06 4.04
CA ILE A 16 -16.11 -3.80 4.12
C ILE A 16 -15.45 -4.49 2.93
N ILE A 17 -14.75 -3.71 2.10
CA ILE A 17 -13.99 -4.23 0.96
C ILE A 17 -12.52 -4.15 1.30
N ILE A 18 -11.80 -5.27 1.26
CA ILE A 18 -10.37 -5.33 1.50
C ILE A 18 -9.68 -5.63 0.18
N GLY A 19 -8.83 -4.73 -0.32
CA GLY A 19 -8.14 -4.96 -1.58
C GLY A 19 -7.36 -3.76 -2.09
N GLY A 20 -6.82 -3.91 -3.30
CA GLY A 20 -6.00 -2.90 -3.97
C GLY A 20 -6.83 -1.91 -4.79
N PHE A 21 -6.28 -1.49 -5.93
CA PHE A 21 -6.92 -0.52 -6.81
C PHE A 21 -8.30 -0.99 -7.32
N GLU A 22 -8.47 -2.30 -7.57
CA GLU A 22 -9.76 -2.86 -8.01
C GLU A 22 -10.86 -2.78 -6.93
N ALA A 23 -10.49 -2.82 -5.66
CA ALA A 23 -11.45 -2.58 -4.57
C ALA A 23 -11.89 -1.11 -4.54
N PHE A 24 -10.96 -0.20 -4.84
CA PHE A 24 -11.25 1.23 -4.93
C PHE A 24 -12.15 1.55 -6.15
N THR A 25 -11.83 1.03 -7.33
CA THR A 25 -12.68 1.22 -8.53
C THR A 25 -14.04 0.55 -8.36
N GLY A 26 -14.09 -0.70 -7.89
CA GLY A 26 -15.34 -1.39 -7.61
C GLY A 26 -16.21 -0.66 -6.58
N SER A 27 -15.60 0.01 -5.59
CA SER A 27 -16.36 0.85 -4.67
C SER A 27 -16.98 2.08 -5.32
N LEU A 28 -16.30 2.71 -6.30
CA LEU A 28 -16.86 3.81 -7.08
C LEU A 28 -18.05 3.34 -7.93
N GLU A 29 -17.95 2.16 -8.53
CA GLU A 29 -19.05 1.56 -9.31
C GLU A 29 -20.27 1.26 -8.43
N LEU A 30 -20.06 0.76 -7.21
CA LEU A 30 -21.14 0.55 -6.23
C LEU A 30 -21.81 1.87 -5.84
N LEU A 31 -21.03 2.95 -5.72
CA LEU A 31 -21.55 4.29 -5.42
C LEU A 31 -22.38 4.84 -6.57
N GLU A 32 -21.89 4.73 -7.80
CA GLU A 32 -22.65 5.12 -9.00
C GLU A 32 -23.95 4.30 -9.14
N GLY A 33 -23.91 3.03 -8.70
CA GLY A 33 -25.08 2.14 -8.64
C GLY A 33 -26.17 2.56 -7.65
N ARG A 34 -25.86 3.37 -6.62
CA ARG A 34 -26.84 3.82 -5.61
C ARG A 34 -28.02 4.60 -6.23
N ALA A 35 -27.80 5.26 -7.36
CA ALA A 35 -28.87 5.97 -8.07
C ALA A 35 -29.92 5.03 -8.69
N LYS A 36 -29.55 3.76 -8.92
CA LYS A 36 -30.41 2.76 -9.59
C LYS A 36 -30.93 1.69 -8.64
N TYR A 37 -30.19 1.39 -7.58
CA TYR A 37 -30.46 0.28 -6.67
C TYR A 37 -30.39 0.78 -5.22
N GLU A 38 -31.54 0.83 -4.54
CA GLU A 38 -31.64 1.30 -3.15
C GLU A 38 -30.87 0.38 -2.19
N GLU A 39 -30.71 -0.90 -2.51
CA GLU A 39 -30.00 -1.86 -1.67
C GLU A 39 -28.51 -1.54 -1.58
N LEU A 40 -27.95 -0.80 -2.55
CA LEU A 40 -26.56 -0.33 -2.52
C LEU A 40 -26.35 0.87 -1.58
N CYS A 41 -27.44 1.47 -1.07
CA CYS A 41 -27.40 2.58 -0.12
C CYS A 41 -27.08 2.11 1.31
N ILE A 42 -26.10 1.22 1.45
CA ILE A 42 -25.53 0.76 2.71
C ILE A 42 -24.15 1.41 2.97
N PRO A 43 -23.71 1.55 4.23
CA PRO A 43 -22.37 2.02 4.55
C PRO A 43 -21.30 1.13 3.94
N LEU A 44 -20.29 1.75 3.32
CA LEU A 44 -19.22 1.08 2.61
C LEU A 44 -17.86 1.59 3.12
N CYS A 45 -16.98 0.67 3.50
CA CYS A 45 -15.61 0.98 3.92
C CYS A 45 -14.61 0.20 3.07
N VAL A 46 -13.69 0.90 2.40
CA VAL A 46 -12.56 0.27 1.71
C VAL A 46 -11.35 0.27 2.63
N ILE A 47 -10.69 -0.89 2.78
CA ILE A 47 -9.41 -1.06 3.45
C ILE A 47 -8.35 -1.37 2.37
N PRO A 48 -7.38 -0.46 2.14
CA PRO A 48 -6.36 -0.65 1.12
C PRO A 48 -5.41 -1.79 1.51
N ALA A 49 -5.39 -2.84 0.70
CA ALA A 49 -4.54 -4.02 0.84
C ALA A 49 -3.91 -4.39 -0.51
N THR A 50 -2.65 -4.04 -0.67
CA THR A 50 -1.86 -4.29 -1.89
C THR A 50 -0.38 -4.14 -1.56
N VAL A 51 0.46 -4.89 -2.25
CA VAL A 51 1.92 -4.78 -2.17
C VAL A 51 2.46 -3.54 -2.91
N SER A 52 1.70 -3.03 -3.88
CA SER A 52 2.11 -1.92 -4.75
C SER A 52 1.95 -0.55 -4.10
N ASN A 53 1.21 -0.46 -2.99
CA ASN A 53 0.90 0.80 -2.31
C ASN A 53 0.35 1.90 -3.24
N ASN A 54 -0.51 1.51 -4.19
CA ASN A 54 -1.00 2.37 -5.26
C ASN A 54 -2.45 2.85 -5.06
N VAL A 55 -3.05 2.60 -3.88
CA VAL A 55 -4.42 3.02 -3.58
C VAL A 55 -4.42 4.46 -3.06
N PRO A 56 -5.25 5.37 -3.60
CA PRO A 56 -5.34 6.75 -3.13
C PRO A 56 -5.80 6.83 -1.67
N GLY A 57 -5.45 7.93 -1.00
CA GLY A 57 -5.90 8.21 0.36
C GLY A 57 -5.16 7.46 1.47
N SER A 58 -4.18 6.61 1.16
CA SER A 58 -3.33 5.96 2.16
C SER A 58 -1.85 6.06 1.80
N ASP A 59 -1.02 6.45 2.76
CA ASP A 59 0.44 6.44 2.64
C ASP A 59 0.99 5.01 2.67
N PHE A 60 0.25 4.08 3.28
CA PHE A 60 0.57 2.65 3.38
C PHE A 60 -0.68 1.78 3.23
N SER A 61 -0.66 0.81 2.31
CA SER A 61 -1.61 -0.30 2.26
C SER A 61 -1.10 -1.51 3.03
N ILE A 62 -2.04 -2.32 3.52
CA ILE A 62 -1.71 -3.63 4.12
C ILE A 62 -0.96 -4.46 3.08
N GLY A 63 0.16 -5.05 3.50
CA GLY A 63 1.03 -5.88 2.66
C GLY A 63 2.25 -5.15 2.10
N THR A 64 2.28 -3.81 2.18
CA THR A 64 3.42 -3.01 1.70
C THR A 64 4.70 -3.32 2.49
N ASP A 65 4.60 -3.40 3.82
CA ASP A 65 5.76 -3.66 4.68
C ASP A 65 6.30 -5.08 4.48
N THR A 66 5.41 -6.06 4.34
CA THR A 66 5.78 -7.44 4.00
C THR A 66 6.51 -7.49 2.65
N ALA A 67 5.98 -6.83 1.61
CA ALA A 67 6.61 -6.78 0.31
C ALA A 67 8.01 -6.13 0.36
N LEU A 68 8.15 -5.00 1.05
CA LEU A 68 9.43 -4.31 1.22
C LEU A 68 10.47 -5.16 1.96
N ASN A 69 10.07 -5.88 3.01
CA ASN A 69 10.95 -6.79 3.73
C ASN A 69 11.40 -7.95 2.83
N THR A 70 10.48 -8.56 2.07
CA THR A 70 10.82 -9.62 1.12
C THR A 70 11.81 -9.15 0.06
N ILE A 71 11.58 -7.96 -0.53
CA ILE A 71 12.49 -7.35 -1.50
C ILE A 71 13.87 -7.13 -0.86
N THR A 72 13.92 -6.57 0.34
CA THR A 72 15.16 -6.28 1.06
C THR A 72 15.97 -7.55 1.32
N ILE A 73 15.34 -8.61 1.83
CA ILE A 73 15.98 -9.89 2.10
C ILE A 73 16.49 -10.54 0.80
N THR A 74 15.70 -10.47 -0.27
CA THR A 74 16.07 -11.01 -1.58
C THR A 74 17.27 -10.28 -2.16
N CYS A 75 17.27 -8.94 -2.14
CA CYS A 75 18.39 -8.13 -2.59
C CYS A 75 19.65 -8.39 -1.75
N TRP A 76 19.52 -8.47 -0.43
CA TRP A 76 20.63 -8.79 0.47
C TRP A 76 21.26 -10.15 0.16
N GLY A 77 20.44 -11.19 -0.01
CA GLY A 77 20.90 -12.54 -0.32
C GLY A 77 21.65 -12.59 -1.65
N THR A 78 21.16 -11.87 -2.66
CA THR A 78 21.83 -11.72 -3.96
C THR A 78 23.17 -11.01 -3.81
N CYS A 79 23.20 -9.82 -3.20
CA CYS A 79 24.45 -9.06 -3.01
C CYS A 79 25.50 -9.83 -2.20
N SER A 80 25.08 -10.63 -1.21
CA SER A 80 26.00 -11.43 -0.39
C SER A 80 26.72 -12.52 -1.20
N ARG A 81 26.09 -13.08 -2.24
CA ARG A 81 26.72 -14.05 -3.15
C ARG A 81 27.73 -13.41 -4.10
N TYR A 82 27.56 -12.13 -4.41
CA TYR A 82 28.45 -11.38 -5.31
C TYR A 82 29.57 -10.62 -4.57
N ARG A 83 29.67 -10.72 -3.23
CA ARG A 83 30.81 -10.10 -2.53
C ARG A 83 32.11 -10.77 -2.97
N PRO A 84 33.12 -10.00 -3.41
CA PRO A 84 34.44 -10.56 -3.65
C PRO A 84 34.97 -11.15 -2.34
N PRO A 85 35.73 -12.26 -2.40
CA PRO A 85 36.42 -12.76 -1.22
C PRO A 85 37.34 -11.65 -0.66
N PRO A 86 37.60 -11.64 0.66
CA PRO A 86 38.57 -10.72 1.23
C PRO A 86 39.91 -10.83 0.49
N PRO A 87 40.69 -9.73 0.42
CA PRO A 87 42.00 -9.77 -0.22
C PRO A 87 42.84 -10.89 0.40
N PRO A 88 43.60 -11.66 -0.41
CA PRO A 88 44.43 -12.72 0.14
C PRO A 88 45.41 -12.13 1.15
N HIS A 89 45.46 -12.72 2.34
CA HIS A 89 46.55 -12.50 3.28
C HIS A 89 47.89 -12.86 2.59
N PRO A 90 49.02 -12.25 3.00
CA PRO A 90 50.34 -12.54 2.41
C PRO A 90 50.61 -14.05 2.43
N PRO A 91 51.30 -14.59 1.40
CA PRO A 91 51.25 -16.01 1.08
C PRO A 91 51.88 -16.89 2.16
N GLY A 92 51.03 -17.63 2.86
CA GLY A 92 51.35 -18.91 3.50
C GLY A 92 50.66 -20.02 2.72
N THR A 93 51.47 -20.94 2.17
CA THR A 93 51.11 -22.13 1.37
C THR A 93 49.67 -22.65 1.52
N GLY A 94 48.84 -22.49 0.48
CA GLY A 94 47.49 -23.06 0.45
C GLY A 94 46.78 -22.93 -0.90
N ARG A 95 46.55 -24.07 -1.55
CA ARG A 95 45.89 -24.34 -2.85
C ARG A 95 44.94 -23.24 -3.36
N GLY A 96 45.28 -22.67 -4.52
CA GLY A 96 44.45 -21.70 -5.24
C GLY A 96 43.13 -22.31 -5.73
N ARG A 97 42.00 -21.71 -5.32
CA ARG A 97 40.73 -21.86 -6.03
C ARG A 97 40.74 -20.90 -7.22
N ARG A 98 40.61 -21.44 -8.43
CA ARG A 98 40.46 -20.68 -9.68
C ARG A 98 39.21 -19.80 -9.60
N LEU A 99 39.40 -18.49 -9.70
CA LEU A 99 38.34 -17.54 -10.05
C LEU A 99 38.05 -17.69 -11.55
N GLY A 100 36.77 -17.85 -11.90
CA GLY A 100 36.31 -17.93 -13.30
C GLY A 100 35.60 -19.24 -13.62
N ASP A 101 34.55 -19.58 -12.89
CA ASP A 101 33.58 -20.58 -13.37
C ASP A 101 32.48 -19.88 -14.18
N PRO A 102 32.40 -20.09 -15.51
CA PRO A 102 31.35 -19.55 -16.36
C PRO A 102 29.98 -20.20 -16.10
N ARG A 103 29.89 -21.18 -15.18
CA ARG A 103 28.64 -21.83 -14.77
C ARG A 103 27.87 -21.07 -13.70
N LEU A 104 28.24 -19.83 -13.35
CA LEU A 104 27.26 -18.86 -12.84
C LEU A 104 26.38 -18.42 -14.01
N GLY A 105 25.62 -19.39 -14.53
CA GLY A 105 24.54 -19.15 -15.47
C GLY A 105 23.64 -18.06 -14.90
N LEU A 106 23.14 -17.21 -15.80
CA LEU A 106 22.00 -16.34 -15.61
C LEU A 106 21.12 -16.89 -14.50
N LEU A 107 21.17 -16.26 -13.32
CA LEU A 107 20.23 -16.61 -12.26
C LEU A 107 18.85 -16.54 -12.90
N PRO A 108 17.98 -17.55 -12.70
CA PRO A 108 16.59 -17.37 -13.07
C PRO A 108 16.17 -16.07 -12.39
N VAL A 109 15.68 -15.12 -13.20
CA VAL A 109 14.89 -14.00 -12.71
C VAL A 109 13.68 -14.62 -12.01
N HIS A 110 13.85 -15.08 -10.77
CA HIS A 110 12.73 -15.48 -9.95
C HIS A 110 11.86 -14.24 -9.89
N PRO A 111 10.60 -14.31 -10.37
CA PRO A 111 9.74 -13.15 -10.37
C PRO A 111 9.58 -12.73 -8.92
N VAL A 112 10.30 -11.68 -8.52
CA VAL A 112 10.24 -11.09 -7.17
C VAL A 112 8.80 -10.72 -6.85
N THR A 113 7.99 -10.47 -7.87
CA THR A 113 6.54 -10.23 -7.80
C THR A 113 5.75 -11.31 -7.06
N LEU A 114 5.99 -12.60 -7.31
CA LEU A 114 5.28 -13.70 -6.62
C LEU A 114 5.76 -13.87 -5.17
N LEU A 115 7.05 -13.66 -4.91
CA LEU A 115 7.61 -13.67 -3.56
C LEU A 115 7.13 -12.47 -2.74
N ALA A 116 6.97 -11.30 -3.35
CA ALA A 116 6.47 -10.10 -2.70
C ALA A 116 5.01 -10.23 -2.22
N GLN A 117 4.23 -11.11 -2.86
CA GLN A 117 2.88 -11.48 -2.41
C GLN A 117 2.85 -12.62 -1.37
N GLY A 118 3.95 -13.38 -1.25
CA GLY A 118 3.96 -14.70 -0.62
C GLY A 118 4.87 -14.81 0.60
N GLY A 119 4.31 -15.31 1.70
CA GLY A 119 5.03 -15.62 2.93
C GLY A 119 4.17 -15.39 4.16
N THR A 120 4.84 -15.24 5.29
CA THR A 120 4.20 -14.89 6.55
C THR A 120 4.16 -13.37 6.69
N PRO A 121 2.99 -12.73 6.86
CA PRO A 121 2.91 -11.27 6.97
C PRO A 121 3.73 -10.79 8.15
N THR A 122 4.37 -9.64 7.99
CA THR A 122 5.21 -9.04 9.04
C THR A 122 4.37 -8.69 10.27
N PRO A 123 4.98 -8.62 11.47
CA PRO A 123 4.28 -8.16 12.65
C PRO A 123 3.64 -6.78 12.47
N PHE A 124 4.23 -5.92 11.64
CA PHE A 124 3.66 -4.62 11.29
C PHE A 124 2.35 -4.80 10.52
N ASP A 125 2.35 -5.52 9.39
CA ASP A 125 1.15 -5.71 8.57
C ASP A 125 0.02 -6.43 9.33
N ARG A 126 0.35 -7.37 10.22
CA ARG A 126 -0.65 -8.02 11.09
C ARG A 126 -1.30 -7.02 12.04
N ASN A 127 -0.49 -6.28 12.80
CA ASN A 127 -1.00 -5.28 13.74
C ASN A 127 -1.76 -4.16 13.03
N PHE A 128 -1.25 -3.73 11.88
CA PHE A 128 -1.88 -2.71 11.05
C PHE A 128 -3.23 -3.21 10.52
N GLY A 129 -3.29 -4.41 9.94
CA GLY A 129 -4.51 -5.02 9.46
C GLY A 129 -5.57 -5.20 10.56
N THR A 130 -5.20 -5.67 11.75
CA THR A 130 -6.12 -5.79 12.88
C THR A 130 -6.66 -4.42 13.32
N LYS A 131 -5.81 -3.39 13.39
CA LYS A 131 -6.24 -2.01 13.72
C LYS A 131 -7.21 -1.45 12.67
N MET A 132 -6.91 -1.65 11.39
CA MET A 132 -7.76 -1.22 10.28
C MET A 132 -9.12 -1.91 10.34
N GLY A 133 -9.14 -3.24 10.52
CA GLY A 133 -10.37 -4.02 10.64
C GLY A 133 -11.23 -3.58 11.82
N ALA A 134 -10.65 -3.45 13.02
CA ALA A 134 -11.38 -3.00 14.21
C ALA A 134 -11.99 -1.60 14.02
N LYS A 135 -11.22 -0.67 13.45
CA LYS A 135 -11.68 0.69 13.19
C LYS A 135 -12.77 0.75 12.12
N ALA A 136 -12.65 -0.04 11.05
CA ALA A 136 -13.66 -0.14 10.00
C ALA A 136 -14.99 -0.71 10.54
N VAL A 137 -14.94 -1.78 11.34
CA VAL A 137 -16.14 -2.37 11.96
C VAL A 137 -16.80 -1.38 12.92
N ALA A 138 -16.02 -0.68 13.75
CA ALA A 138 -16.57 0.33 14.66
C ALA A 138 -17.26 1.48 13.89
N TRP A 139 -16.63 1.94 12.81
CA TRP A 139 -17.18 3.00 11.96
C TRP A 139 -18.44 2.57 11.21
N ILE A 140 -18.44 1.40 10.57
CA ILE A 140 -19.65 0.85 9.90
C ILE A 140 -20.77 0.67 10.89
N THR A 141 -20.49 0.15 12.09
CA THR A 141 -21.50 -0.02 13.14
C THR A 141 -22.14 1.31 13.52
N GLY A 142 -21.35 2.38 13.62
CA GLY A 142 -21.86 3.74 13.81
C GLY A 142 -22.76 4.19 12.67
N LYS A 143 -22.28 4.05 11.42
CA LYS A 143 -23.03 4.44 10.23
C LYS A 143 -24.33 3.67 10.02
N ILE A 144 -24.35 2.39 10.37
CA ILE A 144 -25.58 1.57 10.36
C ILE A 144 -26.60 2.16 11.34
N LYS A 145 -26.19 2.52 12.56
CA LYS A 145 -27.08 3.12 13.56
C LYS A 145 -27.60 4.49 13.13
N GLU A 146 -26.74 5.31 12.53
CA GLU A 146 -27.11 6.64 11.99
C GLU A 146 -28.09 6.53 10.80
N GLY A 147 -27.88 5.54 9.93
CA GLY A 147 -28.66 5.32 8.72
C GLY A 147 -29.95 4.51 8.91
N LEU A 148 -30.17 3.92 10.10
CA LEU A 148 -31.35 3.09 10.36
C LEU A 148 -32.60 3.96 10.51
N ARG A 149 -33.53 3.85 9.55
CA ARG A 149 -34.82 4.54 9.57
C ARG A 149 -35.92 3.54 9.22
N HIS A 150 -36.94 3.43 10.07
CA HIS A 150 -38.11 2.55 9.84
C HIS A 150 -37.73 1.09 9.49
N GLY A 151 -36.66 0.56 10.10
CA GLY A 151 -36.21 -0.82 9.86
C GLY A 151 -35.42 -1.04 8.56
N ARG A 152 -35.18 0.00 7.75
CA ARG A 152 -34.29 -0.04 6.59
C ARG A 152 -33.10 0.89 6.81
N ILE A 153 -31.95 0.53 6.26
CA ILE A 153 -30.75 1.38 6.30
C ILE A 153 -30.73 2.22 5.03
N PHE A 154 -30.55 3.53 5.20
CA PHE A 154 -30.40 4.45 4.08
C PHE A 154 -29.19 5.35 4.30
N ALA A 155 -28.10 5.01 3.63
CA ALA A 155 -26.81 5.65 3.74
C ALA A 155 -26.36 6.16 2.37
N ASN A 156 -27.01 7.21 1.86
CA ASN A 156 -26.78 7.77 0.52
C ASN A 156 -25.93 9.05 0.52
N THR A 157 -25.35 9.42 1.67
CA THR A 157 -24.43 10.54 1.77
C THR A 157 -23.02 10.14 1.36
N ASP A 158 -22.22 11.09 0.88
CA ASP A 158 -20.84 10.82 0.46
C ASP A 158 -19.97 10.27 1.61
N ASP A 159 -20.25 10.71 2.84
CA ASP A 159 -19.57 10.24 4.05
C ASP A 159 -20.00 8.83 4.51
N SER A 160 -20.95 8.19 3.82
CA SER A 160 -21.31 6.79 4.06
C SER A 160 -20.43 5.80 3.31
N ALA A 161 -19.59 6.28 2.40
CA ALA A 161 -18.71 5.49 1.57
C ALA A 161 -17.29 6.03 1.63
N CYS A 162 -16.46 5.40 2.44
CA CYS A 162 -15.14 5.91 2.78
C CYS A 162 -14.04 4.88 2.52
N LEU A 163 -12.85 5.37 2.22
CA LEU A 163 -11.61 4.62 2.32
C LEU A 163 -10.96 4.90 3.68
N LEU A 164 -10.66 3.85 4.44
CA LEU A 164 -9.88 3.93 5.67
C LEU A 164 -8.40 3.85 5.30
N GLY A 165 -7.71 4.98 5.31
CA GLY A 165 -6.30 5.09 4.95
C GLY A 165 -5.45 5.61 6.09
N MET A 166 -4.14 5.32 6.07
CA MET A 166 -3.18 5.97 6.95
C MET A 166 -2.65 7.23 6.28
N ARG A 167 -2.79 8.39 6.91
CA ARG A 167 -2.14 9.63 6.48
C ARG A 167 -1.22 10.10 7.61
N LYS A 168 0.07 10.27 7.31
CA LYS A 168 1.15 10.59 8.25
C LYS A 168 1.23 9.57 9.40
N ARG A 169 0.54 9.84 10.52
CA ARG A 169 0.56 9.00 11.73
C ARG A 169 -0.84 8.63 12.23
N SER A 170 -1.88 8.92 11.44
CA SER A 170 -3.27 8.76 11.83
C SER A 170 -4.05 7.97 10.79
N LEU A 171 -4.95 7.11 11.27
CA LEU A 171 -5.94 6.45 10.42
C LEU A 171 -7.12 7.40 10.20
N VAL A 172 -7.47 7.68 8.95
CA VAL A 172 -8.52 8.61 8.56
C VAL A 172 -9.49 7.95 7.59
N PHE A 173 -10.77 8.27 7.74
CA PHE A 173 -11.80 7.93 6.77
C PHE A 173 -11.91 9.11 5.79
N GLN A 174 -11.81 8.83 4.50
CA GLN A 174 -11.94 9.82 3.43
C GLN A 174 -13.04 9.36 2.47
N PRO A 175 -14.00 10.22 2.10
CA PRO A 175 -14.98 9.89 1.08
C PRO A 175 -14.30 9.43 -0.22
N ILE A 176 -14.81 8.37 -0.81
CA ILE A 176 -14.22 7.76 -2.01
C ILE A 176 -14.39 8.71 -3.21
N THR A 177 -15.45 9.53 -3.21
CA THR A 177 -15.71 10.60 -4.18
C THR A 177 -14.59 11.64 -4.21
N GLU A 178 -14.10 12.10 -3.05
CA GLU A 178 -12.96 13.03 -2.96
C GLU A 178 -11.64 12.40 -3.46
N LEU A 179 -11.46 11.11 -3.19
CA LEU A 179 -10.26 10.38 -3.64
C LEU A 179 -10.25 10.15 -5.16
N LYS A 180 -11.41 10.13 -5.82
CA LYS A 180 -11.52 10.05 -7.28
C LYS A 180 -10.73 11.18 -7.96
N GLU A 181 -10.80 12.40 -7.42
CA GLU A 181 -10.10 13.56 -7.97
C GLU A 181 -8.58 13.50 -7.80
N GLN A 182 -8.11 12.78 -6.78
CA GLN A 182 -6.67 12.61 -6.47
C GLN A 182 -6.05 11.41 -7.19
N THR A 183 -6.83 10.72 -8.04
CA THR A 183 -6.42 9.47 -8.68
C THR A 183 -6.11 9.66 -10.16
N ASP A 184 -5.01 9.06 -10.61
CA ASP A 184 -4.72 8.82 -12.02
C ASP A 184 -5.22 7.41 -12.37
N PHE A 185 -6.37 7.35 -13.06
CA PHE A 185 -7.02 6.09 -13.42
C PHE A 185 -6.33 5.36 -14.57
N GLU A 186 -5.62 6.08 -15.45
CA GLU A 186 -4.90 5.49 -16.56
C GLU A 186 -3.71 4.66 -16.02
N HIS A 187 -2.94 5.27 -15.13
CA HIS A 187 -1.77 4.64 -14.53
C HIS A 187 -2.07 3.87 -13.24
N ARG A 188 -3.30 3.93 -12.72
CA ARG A 188 -3.77 3.25 -11.51
C ARG A 188 -2.95 3.61 -10.27
N ILE A 189 -2.68 4.89 -10.07
CA ILE A 189 -1.85 5.43 -8.98
C ILE A 189 -2.39 6.77 -8.46
N PRO A 190 -2.02 7.20 -7.24
CA PRO A 190 -2.32 8.55 -6.77
C PRO A 190 -1.51 9.59 -7.56
N LYS A 191 -2.11 10.76 -7.81
CA LYS A 191 -1.45 11.90 -8.47
C LYS A 191 -0.23 12.40 -7.69
N GLU A 192 -0.31 12.39 -6.36
CA GLU A 192 0.79 12.74 -5.47
C GLU A 192 1.39 11.51 -4.80
N GLN A 193 2.71 11.33 -4.95
CA GLN A 193 3.46 10.20 -4.39
C GLN A 193 4.52 10.72 -3.42
N TRP A 194 4.26 10.57 -2.12
CA TRP A 194 5.10 11.15 -1.08
C TRP A 194 6.56 10.64 -1.12
N TRP A 195 6.77 9.37 -1.52
CA TRP A 195 8.09 8.72 -1.54
C TRP A 195 9.00 9.19 -2.68
N LEU A 196 8.48 9.87 -3.71
CA LEU A 196 9.31 10.42 -4.79
C LEU A 196 10.33 11.43 -4.26
N LYS A 197 9.99 12.12 -3.15
CA LYS A 197 10.88 13.05 -2.44
C LYS A 197 12.13 12.37 -1.85
N LEU A 198 12.14 11.05 -1.72
CA LEU A 198 13.30 10.29 -1.24
C LEU A 198 14.32 9.96 -2.35
N ARG A 199 13.96 10.11 -3.63
CA ARG A 199 14.84 9.77 -4.76
C ARG A 199 16.18 10.54 -4.74
N PRO A 200 16.26 11.84 -4.45
CA PRO A 200 17.53 12.54 -4.37
C PRO A 200 18.45 11.96 -3.29
N ILE A 201 17.91 11.66 -2.10
CA ILE A 201 18.68 11.08 -0.98
C ILE A 201 19.24 9.72 -1.38
N LEU A 202 18.43 8.88 -2.04
CA LEU A 202 18.87 7.58 -2.54
C LEU A 202 20.06 7.70 -3.50
N LYS A 203 20.02 8.66 -4.44
CA LYS A 203 21.10 8.90 -5.39
C LYS A 203 22.40 9.34 -4.70
N ILE A 204 22.30 10.20 -3.69
CA ILE A 204 23.46 10.66 -2.88
C ILE A 204 24.09 9.46 -2.16
N LEU A 205 23.28 8.66 -1.46
CA LEU A 205 23.77 7.50 -0.71
C LEU A 205 24.38 6.42 -1.62
N ALA A 206 23.85 6.26 -2.82
CA ALA A 206 24.38 5.35 -3.84
C ALA A 206 25.63 5.89 -4.56
N LYS A 207 26.12 7.09 -4.21
CA LYS A 207 27.26 7.77 -4.85
C LYS A 207 27.10 7.90 -6.36
N TYR A 208 25.87 8.07 -6.84
CA TYR A 208 25.65 8.42 -8.24
C TYR A 208 26.17 9.83 -8.50
N ASN A 209 26.76 10.03 -9.67
CA ASN A 209 27.13 11.38 -10.10
C ASN A 209 25.83 12.11 -10.48
N ILE A 210 25.46 13.10 -9.69
CA ILE A 210 24.22 13.87 -9.87
C ILE A 210 24.56 15.35 -9.84
N GLU A 211 24.08 16.07 -10.86
CA GLU A 211 23.93 17.52 -10.79
C GLU A 211 22.66 17.80 -9.99
N LEU A 212 22.83 18.26 -8.75
CA LEU A 212 21.72 18.71 -7.92
C LEU A 212 21.51 20.21 -8.20
N ASP A 213 20.34 20.55 -8.72
CA ASP A 213 19.91 21.94 -8.73
C ASP A 213 19.65 22.38 -7.28
N THR A 214 20.50 23.29 -6.79
CA THR A 214 20.48 23.80 -5.41
C THR A 214 19.71 25.12 -5.29
N SER A 215 18.94 25.50 -6.32
CA SER A 215 18.21 26.76 -6.36
C SER A 215 17.00 26.83 -5.41
N GLU A 216 16.46 25.70 -4.95
CA GLU A 216 15.43 25.68 -3.91
C GLU A 216 16.04 25.84 -2.51
N LYS A 217 15.97 27.06 -1.97
CA LYS A 217 16.31 27.35 -0.57
C LYS A 217 15.28 26.71 0.36
N ALA A 218 15.61 25.57 0.96
CA ALA A 218 14.88 25.07 2.11
C ALA A 218 15.10 26.03 3.30
N HIS A 219 14.03 26.69 3.76
CA HIS A 219 14.06 27.43 5.03
C HIS A 219 14.21 26.43 6.18
N LEU A 220 15.44 26.28 6.66
CA LEU A 220 15.72 25.61 7.92
C LEU A 220 15.31 26.55 9.05
N GLU A 221 14.14 26.32 9.64
CA GLU A 221 13.79 26.95 10.91
C GLU A 221 14.75 26.43 11.99
N HIS A 222 15.53 27.35 12.56
CA HIS A 222 16.40 27.06 13.69
C HIS A 222 15.56 26.51 14.85
N ILE A 223 15.86 25.29 15.30
CA ILE A 223 15.34 24.78 16.57
C ILE A 223 16.02 25.58 17.68
N THR A 224 15.38 26.65 18.14
CA THR A 224 15.78 27.36 19.34
C THR A 224 15.57 26.41 20.52
N ARG A 225 16.67 25.93 21.11
CA ARG A 225 16.65 25.13 22.34
C ARG A 225 15.95 25.94 23.43
N LYS A 226 14.90 25.37 24.02
CA LYS A 226 14.37 25.79 25.33
C LYS A 226 15.26 25.22 26.43
#